data_AF-A0A4R5AYJ7-F1
#
_entry.id   AF-A0A4R5AYJ7-F1
#
_cell.length_a   1.000
_cell.length_b   1.000
_cell.length_c   1.000
_cell.angle_alpha   90.00
_cell.angle_beta   90.00
_cell.angle_gamma   90.00
#
_symmetry.space_group_name_H-M   'P 1'
#
loop_
_entity.id
_entity.type
_entity.pdbx_description
1 polymer ?
#
loop_
_entity_poly.entity_id
_entity_poly.type
_entity_poly.pdbx_seq_one_letter_code
_entity_poly.pdbx_strand_id
1 'polypeptide(L)'
;MTDRTTTRYPLDLRVDSVITAYPDPRDADRYGKPGAWTVTTEPVQFDSWVRVDYRDGIDTGTWVLPIEVTVTVELSDGELLAAGAQLVGTLAATTLPEMWEWEIRRDGVRGFLHHARTVDQASEDLAAWGEYLGRPQIEREDTDHGYTRMSVSAVVEGVPVEIRASFPTPADAGADAAGEQVRA
;
A
#
# COMPACT_ATOMS: atom_id res chain seq x y z
N MET A 1 9.93 1.98 -1.80
CA MET A 1 9.19 0.86 -1.19
C MET A 1 8.74 1.38 0.15
N THR A 2 7.45 1.62 0.35
CA THR A 2 6.95 2.17 1.62
C THR A 2 6.90 1.04 2.63
N ASP A 3 7.64 1.17 3.73
CA ASP A 3 7.85 0.07 4.68
C ASP A 3 6.52 -0.29 5.36
N ARG A 4 6.02 -1.49 5.07
CA ARG A 4 4.80 -2.10 5.63
C ARG A 4 5.10 -2.65 7.02
N THR A 5 5.52 -1.78 7.93
CA THR A 5 5.99 -2.19 9.24
C THR A 5 5.21 -1.52 10.36
N THR A 6 5.24 -2.15 11.53
CA THR A 6 4.74 -1.61 12.79
C THR A 6 5.74 -1.89 13.91
N THR A 7 5.64 -1.17 15.01
CA THR A 7 6.38 -1.50 16.23
C THR A 7 5.56 -2.44 17.10
N ARG A 8 6.22 -3.40 17.75
CA ARG A 8 5.61 -4.32 18.73
C ARG A 8 6.55 -4.57 19.89
N TYR A 9 5.99 -4.90 21.05
CA TYR A 9 6.77 -5.49 22.14
C TYR A 9 7.10 -6.95 21.82
N PRO A 10 8.23 -7.49 22.32
CA PRO A 10 8.61 -8.88 22.12
C PRO A 10 7.54 -9.90 22.48
N LEU A 11 6.71 -9.61 23.50
CA LEU A 11 5.65 -10.50 23.95
C LEU A 11 4.44 -10.55 23.00
N ASP A 12 4.26 -9.51 22.17
CA ASP A 12 3.18 -9.41 21.19
C ASP A 12 3.53 -10.06 19.85
N LEU A 13 4.76 -10.56 19.71
CA LEU A 13 5.18 -11.30 18.53
C LEU A 13 4.46 -12.65 18.47
N ARG A 14 4.23 -13.11 17.25
CA ARG A 14 3.66 -14.42 16.94
C ARG A 14 4.61 -15.22 16.07
N VAL A 15 4.42 -16.53 16.04
CA VAL A 15 5.08 -17.37 15.03
C VAL A 15 4.86 -16.76 13.64
N ASP A 16 5.90 -16.81 12.81
CA ASP A 16 5.98 -16.24 11.46
C ASP A 16 6.02 -14.70 11.38
N SER A 17 6.02 -13.98 12.51
CA SER A 17 6.29 -12.52 12.49
C SER A 17 7.69 -12.26 11.94
N VAL A 18 7.81 -11.34 10.98
CA VAL A 18 9.10 -10.95 10.41
C VAL A 18 9.56 -9.66 11.08
N ILE A 19 10.57 -9.77 11.93
CA ILE A 19 11.22 -8.59 12.53
C ILE A 19 12.16 -8.01 11.48
N THR A 20 12.03 -6.71 11.22
CA THR A 20 12.84 -5.96 10.23
C THR A 20 13.89 -5.06 10.85
N ALA A 21 13.68 -4.65 12.10
CA ALA A 21 14.67 -3.91 12.86
C ALA A 21 14.53 -4.15 14.37
N TYR A 22 15.68 -4.31 15.04
CA TYR A 22 15.81 -4.26 16.48
C TYR A 22 17.18 -3.64 16.84
N PRO A 23 17.24 -2.60 17.67
CA PRO A 23 18.52 -2.08 18.14
C PRO A 23 19.09 -3.00 19.23
N ASP A 24 19.95 -3.96 18.86
CA ASP A 24 20.79 -4.66 19.84
C ASP A 24 22.00 -3.77 20.17
N PRO A 25 22.12 -3.22 21.40
CA PRO A 25 23.24 -2.38 21.78
C PRO A 25 24.58 -3.12 21.86
N ARG A 26 24.59 -4.47 21.78
CA ARG A 26 25.82 -5.29 21.87
C ARG A 26 26.48 -5.58 20.52
N ASP A 27 25.78 -5.37 19.41
CA ASP A 27 26.30 -5.63 18.06
C ASP A 27 25.66 -4.68 17.03
N ALA A 28 25.91 -3.38 17.17
CA ALA A 28 25.33 -2.36 16.29
C ALA A 28 25.70 -2.54 14.80
N ASP A 29 26.86 -3.15 14.53
CA ASP A 29 27.44 -3.23 13.19
C ASP A 29 26.88 -4.40 12.36
N ARG A 30 26.43 -5.50 12.99
CA ARG A 30 25.79 -6.63 12.30
C ARG A 30 24.35 -6.34 11.85
N TYR A 31 23.71 -5.33 12.45
CA TYR A 31 22.26 -5.10 12.36
C TYR A 31 21.87 -3.71 11.83
N GLY A 32 22.81 -2.90 11.36
CA GLY A 32 22.54 -1.63 10.67
C GLY A 32 21.89 -1.77 9.28
N LYS A 33 21.66 -3.00 8.82
CA LYS A 33 20.89 -3.31 7.61
C LYS A 33 19.55 -3.95 8.03
N PRO A 34 18.42 -3.53 7.43
CA PRO A 34 17.17 -4.26 7.58
C PRO A 34 17.40 -5.75 7.30
N GLY A 35 17.05 -6.61 8.24
CA GLY A 35 17.13 -8.06 8.10
C GLY A 35 15.75 -8.67 8.29
N ALA A 36 15.45 -9.83 7.69
CA ALA A 36 14.17 -10.49 7.84
C ALA A 36 14.30 -11.66 8.82
N TRP A 37 14.14 -11.39 10.13
CA TRP A 37 14.17 -12.41 11.17
C TRP A 37 12.76 -12.93 11.41
N THR A 38 12.48 -14.15 10.93
CA THR A 38 11.20 -14.80 11.14
C THR A 38 11.18 -15.46 12.51
N VAL A 39 10.21 -15.08 13.35
CA VAL A 39 9.96 -15.71 14.66
C VAL A 39 9.49 -17.16 14.43
N THR A 40 10.15 -18.12 15.06
CA THR A 40 9.91 -19.55 14.80
C THR A 40 9.09 -20.24 15.89
N THR A 41 8.99 -19.64 17.08
CA THR A 41 8.21 -20.14 18.22
C THR A 41 7.50 -18.99 18.92
N GLU A 42 6.44 -19.29 19.66
CA GLU A 42 5.77 -18.26 20.47
C GLU A 42 6.76 -17.71 21.50
N PRO A 43 6.85 -16.37 21.66
CA PRO A 43 7.72 -15.76 22.63
C PRO A 43 7.42 -16.25 24.05
N VAL A 44 8.48 -16.49 24.83
CA VAL A 44 8.34 -16.94 26.22
C VAL A 44 8.88 -15.87 27.15
N GLN A 45 8.02 -15.37 28.04
CA GLN A 45 8.41 -14.41 29.06
C GLN A 45 9.08 -15.08 30.26
N PHE A 46 10.17 -14.48 30.72
CA PHE A 46 10.87 -14.81 31.96
C PHE A 46 11.15 -13.49 32.71
N ASP A 47 10.34 -13.21 33.74
CA ASP A 47 10.45 -11.96 34.52
C ASP A 47 10.41 -10.71 33.61
N SER A 48 11.46 -9.89 33.60
CA SER A 48 11.59 -8.69 32.78
C SER A 48 12.14 -8.95 31.36
N TRP A 49 12.23 -10.20 30.93
CA TRP A 49 12.84 -10.60 29.66
C TRP A 49 11.90 -11.50 28.84
N VAL A 50 12.06 -11.47 27.53
CA VAL A 50 11.30 -12.29 26.57
C VAL A 50 12.29 -13.01 25.68
N ARG A 51 12.17 -14.33 25.64
CA ARG A 51 12.90 -15.17 24.69
C ARG A 51 12.16 -15.17 23.34
N VAL A 52 12.89 -14.87 22.28
CA VAL A 52 12.40 -14.89 20.89
C VAL A 52 13.34 -15.77 20.07
N ASP A 53 12.85 -16.93 19.62
CA ASP A 53 13.61 -17.78 18.71
C ASP A 53 13.31 -17.39 17.26
N TYR A 54 14.34 -17.24 16.42
CA TYR A 54 14.22 -16.69 15.08
C TYR A 54 15.03 -17.47 14.03
N ARG A 55 14.74 -17.21 12.76
CA ARG A 55 15.52 -17.65 11.59
C ARG A 55 15.71 -16.48 10.61
N ASP A 56 16.90 -16.32 10.03
CA ASP A 56 17.24 -15.20 9.12
C ASP A 56 17.62 -15.61 7.68
N GLY A 57 17.21 -16.81 7.28
CA GLY A 57 17.52 -17.40 5.97
C GLY A 57 18.91 -18.02 5.88
N ILE A 58 19.81 -17.72 6.83
CA ILE A 58 21.14 -18.32 6.93
C ILE A 58 21.20 -19.26 8.15
N ASP A 59 20.75 -18.77 9.30
CA ASP A 59 20.86 -19.49 10.57
C ASP A 59 19.57 -19.37 11.40
N THR A 60 19.51 -20.16 12.47
CA THR A 60 18.54 -20.03 13.56
C THR A 60 19.23 -19.49 14.80
N GLY A 61 18.56 -18.61 15.53
CA GLY A 61 19.09 -18.03 16.75
C GLY A 61 18.03 -17.78 17.81
N THR A 62 18.50 -17.31 18.95
CA THR A 62 17.64 -16.92 20.08
C THR A 62 18.06 -15.54 20.55
N TRP A 63 17.10 -14.63 20.60
CA TRP A 63 17.23 -13.37 21.31
C TRP A 63 16.59 -13.45 22.69
N VAL A 64 17.16 -12.73 23.63
CA VAL A 64 16.59 -12.47 24.95
C VAL A 64 16.47 -10.96 25.09
N LEU A 65 15.25 -10.46 24.93
CA LEU A 65 14.94 -9.05 24.81
C LEU A 65 14.31 -8.54 26.11
N PRO A 66 14.61 -7.31 26.58
CA PRO A 66 13.85 -6.71 27.67
C PRO A 66 12.37 -6.60 27.29
N ILE A 67 11.45 -6.86 28.21
CA ILE A 67 10.00 -6.83 27.91
C ILE A 67 9.51 -5.47 27.40
N GLU A 68 10.16 -4.38 27.83
CA GLU A 68 9.78 -3.02 27.47
C GLU A 68 10.39 -2.50 26.18
N VAL A 69 11.29 -3.28 25.55
CA VAL A 69 11.85 -2.86 24.26
C VAL A 69 10.83 -3.06 23.15
N THR A 70 10.90 -2.27 22.08
CA THR A 70 10.09 -2.48 20.89
C THR A 70 10.95 -2.93 19.72
N VAL A 71 10.40 -3.82 18.91
CA VAL A 71 10.95 -4.26 17.63
C VAL A 71 10.09 -3.74 16.49
N THR A 72 10.68 -3.48 15.32
CA THR A 72 9.94 -3.19 14.10
C THR A 72 9.67 -4.50 13.36
N VAL A 73 8.43 -4.75 13.00
CA VAL A 73 7.97 -5.98 12.32
C VAL A 73 7.21 -5.66 11.06
N GLU A 74 7.27 -6.55 10.06
CA GLU A 74 6.37 -6.49 8.90
C GLU A 74 4.93 -6.79 9.34
N LEU A 75 3.99 -6.06 8.76
CA LEU A 75 2.56 -6.37 8.86
C LEU A 75 2.29 -7.68 8.14
N SER A 76 1.55 -8.59 8.79
CA SER A 76 1.06 -9.79 8.12
C SER A 76 0.02 -9.46 7.04
N ASP A 77 -0.22 -10.39 6.11
CA ASP A 77 -1.28 -10.28 5.11
C ASP A 77 -2.64 -9.95 5.76
N GLY A 78 -2.98 -10.62 6.86
CA GLY A 78 -4.24 -10.40 7.57
C GLY A 78 -4.33 -8.99 8.18
N GLU A 79 -3.22 -8.46 8.67
CA GLU A 79 -3.16 -7.10 9.23
C GLU A 79 -3.22 -6.03 8.14
N LEU A 80 -2.58 -6.26 6.99
CA LEU A 80 -2.70 -5.39 5.83
C LEU A 80 -4.14 -5.34 5.32
N LEU A 81 -4.81 -6.49 5.25
CA LEU A 81 -6.23 -6.56 4.87
C LEU A 81 -7.13 -5.87 5.89
N ALA A 82 -6.87 -6.04 7.19
CA ALA A 82 -7.65 -5.40 8.26
C ALA A 82 -7.46 -3.87 8.26
N ALA A 83 -6.22 -3.39 8.14
CA ALA A 83 -5.92 -1.96 8.02
C ALA A 83 -6.55 -1.38 6.76
N GLY A 84 -6.46 -2.09 5.62
CA GLY A 84 -7.14 -1.71 4.38
C GLY A 84 -8.66 -1.64 4.54
N ALA A 85 -9.29 -2.59 5.23
CA ALA A 85 -10.73 -2.57 5.49
C ALA A 85 -11.17 -1.39 6.36
N GLN A 86 -10.41 -1.09 7.42
CA GLN A 86 -10.67 0.07 8.28
C GLN A 86 -10.53 1.37 7.48
N LEU A 87 -9.47 1.48 6.68
CA LEU A 87 -9.23 2.63 5.82
C LEU A 87 -10.36 2.82 4.80
N VAL A 88 -10.81 1.76 4.14
CA VAL A 88 -11.98 1.82 3.23
C VAL A 88 -13.21 2.36 3.97
N GLY A 89 -13.47 1.91 5.20
CA GLY A 89 -14.56 2.44 6.02
C GLY A 89 -14.46 3.96 6.26
N THR A 90 -13.25 4.45 6.56
CA THR A 90 -12.97 5.88 6.72
C THR A 90 -13.15 6.65 5.40
N LEU A 91 -12.59 6.15 4.29
CA LEU A 91 -12.65 6.81 2.99
C LEU A 91 -14.06 6.82 2.40
N ALA A 92 -14.83 5.74 2.58
CA ALA A 92 -16.21 5.63 2.14
C ALA A 92 -17.17 6.56 2.92
N ALA A 93 -16.77 7.01 4.12
CA ALA A 93 -17.55 7.95 4.92
C ALA A 93 -17.31 9.44 4.55
N THR A 94 -16.45 9.71 3.56
CA THR A 94 -16.15 11.09 3.12
C THR A 94 -17.29 11.69 2.27
N THR A 95 -17.23 13.00 2.02
CA THR A 95 -18.13 13.71 1.10
C THR A 95 -17.56 13.84 -0.32
N LEU A 96 -16.51 13.07 -0.63
CA LEU A 96 -15.83 13.11 -1.92
C LEU A 96 -16.65 12.40 -3.00
N PRO A 97 -16.27 12.54 -4.30
CA PRO A 97 -16.90 11.79 -5.37
C PRO A 97 -17.00 10.29 -5.06
N GLU A 98 -18.20 9.74 -5.27
CA GLU A 98 -18.56 8.39 -4.86
C GLU A 98 -17.77 7.30 -5.61
N MET A 99 -17.34 6.29 -4.87
CA MET A 99 -16.75 5.08 -5.45
C MET A 99 -17.83 4.10 -5.86
N TRP A 100 -17.70 3.53 -7.06
CA TRP A 100 -18.48 2.38 -7.48
C TRP A 100 -18.01 1.09 -6.79
N GLU A 101 -16.70 0.95 -6.60
CA GLU A 101 -16.10 -0.24 -5.97
C GLU A 101 -14.85 0.11 -5.18
N TRP A 102 -14.65 -0.62 -4.08
CA TRP A 102 -13.38 -0.69 -3.36
C TRP A 102 -12.85 -2.11 -3.39
N GLU A 103 -11.55 -2.25 -3.61
CA GLU A 103 -10.84 -3.51 -3.61
C GLU A 103 -9.72 -3.46 -2.58
N ILE A 104 -9.74 -4.39 -1.63
CA ILE A 104 -8.68 -4.53 -0.62
C ILE A 104 -7.74 -5.62 -1.08
N ARG A 105 -6.46 -5.28 -1.19
CA ARG A 105 -5.42 -6.13 -1.76
C ARG A 105 -4.25 -6.24 -0.78
N ARG A 106 -3.38 -7.20 -1.06
CA ARG A 106 -2.11 -7.34 -0.35
C ARG A 106 -1.20 -6.14 -0.52
N ASP A 107 -1.34 -5.42 -1.63
CA ASP A 107 -0.51 -4.27 -1.94
C ASP A 107 -1.10 -2.91 -1.54
N GLY A 108 -2.34 -2.90 -1.04
CA GLY A 108 -3.03 -1.69 -0.59
C GLY A 108 -4.53 -1.74 -0.85
N VAL A 109 -5.12 -0.56 -0.91
CA VAL A 109 -6.54 -0.36 -1.25
C VAL A 109 -6.63 0.30 -2.61
N ARG A 110 -7.54 -0.20 -3.45
CA ARG A 110 -7.88 0.45 -4.72
C ARG A 110 -9.35 0.88 -4.72
N GLY A 111 -9.61 2.14 -5.02
CA GLY A 111 -10.95 2.68 -5.23
C GLY A 111 -11.22 2.93 -6.70
N PHE A 112 -12.40 2.59 -7.18
CA PHE A 112 -12.87 2.88 -8.54
C PHE A 112 -13.97 3.92 -8.48
N LEU A 113 -13.70 5.09 -9.06
CA LEU A 113 -14.71 6.14 -9.18
C LEU A 113 -15.89 5.64 -10.01
N HIS A 114 -17.10 6.04 -9.61
CA HIS A 114 -18.28 5.80 -10.42
C HIS A 114 -18.10 6.38 -11.83
N HIS A 115 -18.65 5.72 -12.86
CA HIS A 115 -18.37 6.02 -14.27
C HIS A 115 -18.47 7.53 -14.59
N ALA A 116 -17.32 8.19 -14.61
CA ALA A 116 -17.18 9.53 -15.14
C ALA A 116 -17.52 9.47 -16.63
N ARG A 117 -18.49 10.29 -17.06
CA ARG A 117 -18.97 10.30 -18.45
C ARG A 117 -18.00 10.99 -19.41
N THR A 118 -17.06 11.76 -18.88
CA THR A 118 -16.06 12.54 -19.63
C THR A 118 -14.70 12.51 -18.92
N VAL A 119 -13.64 12.78 -19.68
CA VAL A 119 -12.27 12.92 -19.16
C VAL A 119 -12.15 14.07 -18.17
N ASP A 120 -12.84 15.18 -18.45
CA ASP A 120 -12.81 16.37 -17.59
C ASP A 120 -13.41 16.08 -16.22
N GLN A 121 -14.57 15.41 -16.18
CA GLN A 121 -15.20 14.98 -14.92
C GLN A 121 -14.30 14.02 -14.15
N ALA A 122 -13.69 13.03 -14.84
CA ALA A 122 -12.75 12.10 -14.21
C ALA A 122 -11.54 12.83 -13.61
N SER A 123 -11.07 13.88 -14.27
CA SER A 123 -9.93 14.70 -13.83
C SER A 123 -10.29 15.54 -12.61
N GLU A 124 -11.46 16.17 -12.60
CA GLU A 124 -11.97 16.93 -11.46
C GLU A 124 -12.19 16.03 -10.24
N ASP A 125 -12.82 14.87 -10.44
CA ASP A 125 -13.09 13.93 -9.35
C ASP A 125 -11.78 13.36 -8.76
N LEU A 126 -10.83 12.98 -9.62
CA LEU A 126 -9.50 12.54 -9.19
C LEU A 126 -8.70 13.66 -8.52
N ALA A 127 -8.84 14.92 -8.97
CA ALA A 127 -8.17 16.05 -8.33
C ALA A 127 -8.69 16.27 -6.91
N ALA A 128 -10.00 16.17 -6.68
CA ALA A 128 -10.59 16.26 -5.34
C ALA A 128 -10.07 15.14 -4.41
N TRP A 129 -9.99 13.91 -4.92
CA TRP A 129 -9.38 12.80 -4.18
C TRP A 129 -7.89 13.02 -3.93
N GLY A 130 -7.14 13.54 -4.90
CA GLY A 130 -5.73 13.84 -4.74
C GLY A 130 -5.45 14.96 -3.75
N GLU A 131 -6.28 16.00 -3.72
CA GLU A 131 -6.19 17.04 -2.69
C GLU A 131 -6.44 16.47 -1.30
N TYR A 132 -7.50 15.66 -1.13
CA TYR A 132 -7.80 15.02 0.14
C TYR A 132 -6.68 14.08 0.63
N LEU A 133 -6.07 13.32 -0.29
CA LEU A 133 -4.97 12.41 0.02
C LEU A 133 -3.61 13.11 0.14
N GLY A 134 -3.53 14.43 -0.05
CA GLY A 134 -2.28 15.19 -0.05
C GLY A 134 -1.35 14.87 -1.22
N ARG A 135 -1.89 14.31 -2.30
CA ARG A 135 -1.19 13.90 -3.53
C ARG A 135 -1.99 14.34 -4.75
N PRO A 136 -1.90 15.60 -5.18
CA PRO A 136 -2.71 16.13 -6.29
C PRO A 136 -2.24 15.65 -7.67
N GLN A 137 -1.12 14.92 -7.75
CA GLN A 137 -0.57 14.46 -9.01
C GLN A 137 -1.42 13.30 -9.56
N ILE A 138 -2.07 13.55 -10.69
CA ILE A 138 -2.81 12.54 -11.43
C ILE A 138 -1.87 11.87 -12.43
N GLU A 139 -1.78 10.55 -12.37
CA GLU A 139 -1.09 9.72 -13.33
C GLU A 139 -2.06 9.33 -14.45
N ARG A 140 -1.58 9.29 -15.69
CA ARG A 140 -2.35 8.91 -16.86
C ARG A 140 -1.62 7.82 -17.64
N GLU A 141 -2.33 6.75 -17.93
CA GLU A 141 -1.84 5.59 -18.68
C GLU A 141 -2.85 5.27 -19.78
N ASP A 142 -2.44 5.36 -21.05
CA ASP A 142 -3.24 4.83 -22.14
C ASP A 142 -3.07 3.31 -22.18
N THR A 143 -4.19 2.59 -22.21
CA THR A 143 -4.20 1.13 -22.20
C THR A 143 -4.44 0.58 -23.60
N ASP A 144 -3.82 -0.55 -23.91
CA ASP A 144 -3.88 -1.22 -25.22
C ASP A 144 -5.29 -1.65 -25.66
N HIS A 145 -6.29 -1.52 -24.77
CA HIS A 145 -7.68 -1.89 -25.02
C HIS A 145 -8.59 -0.71 -25.38
N GLY A 146 -8.02 0.45 -25.73
CA GLY A 146 -8.80 1.64 -26.11
C GLY A 146 -9.47 2.31 -24.91
N TYR A 147 -8.85 2.22 -23.74
CA TYR A 147 -9.22 2.97 -22.55
C TYR A 147 -8.03 3.80 -22.08
N THR A 148 -8.30 5.01 -21.62
CA THR A 148 -7.34 5.76 -20.83
C THR A 148 -7.67 5.55 -19.36
N ARG A 149 -6.64 5.21 -18.59
CA ARG A 149 -6.67 5.11 -17.14
C ARG A 149 -6.08 6.38 -16.56
N MET A 150 -6.76 6.92 -15.55
CA MET A 150 -6.22 7.98 -14.71
C MET A 150 -6.27 7.53 -13.26
N SER A 151 -5.24 7.86 -12.49
CA SER A 151 -5.15 7.46 -11.09
C SER A 151 -4.46 8.50 -10.22
N VAL A 152 -4.78 8.46 -8.93
CA VAL A 152 -4.02 9.14 -7.90
C VAL A 152 -3.59 8.11 -6.87
N SER A 153 -2.30 8.13 -6.52
CA SER A 153 -1.70 7.19 -5.58
C SER A 153 -1.17 7.92 -4.36
N ALA A 154 -1.48 7.39 -3.17
CA ALA A 154 -1.03 7.93 -1.90
C ALA A 154 -0.70 6.80 -0.90
N VAL A 155 -0.18 7.18 0.26
CA VAL A 155 -0.02 6.27 1.40
C VAL A 155 -0.71 6.94 2.58
N VAL A 156 -1.75 6.29 3.09
CA VAL A 156 -2.56 6.78 4.22
C VAL A 156 -2.35 5.82 5.37
N GLU A 157 -1.84 6.31 6.49
CA GLU A 157 -1.59 5.50 7.69
C GLU A 157 -0.74 4.23 7.40
N GLY A 158 0.21 4.34 6.48
CA GLY A 158 1.08 3.22 6.08
C GLY A 158 0.47 2.26 5.04
N VAL A 159 -0.80 2.44 4.67
CA VAL A 159 -1.49 1.64 3.65
C VAL A 159 -1.44 2.36 2.30
N PRO A 160 -0.89 1.75 1.24
CA PRO A 160 -0.96 2.30 -0.10
C PRO A 160 -2.42 2.39 -0.58
N VAL A 161 -2.79 3.52 -1.18
CA VAL A 161 -4.12 3.77 -1.74
C VAL A 161 -3.97 4.22 -3.19
N GLU A 162 -4.76 3.64 -4.08
CA GLU A 162 -4.90 4.08 -5.47
C GLU A 162 -6.38 4.38 -5.75
N ILE A 163 -6.68 5.61 -6.13
CA ILE A 163 -7.99 5.97 -6.66
C ILE A 163 -7.90 6.02 -8.17
N ARG A 164 -8.84 5.36 -8.86
CA ARG A 164 -8.78 5.15 -10.30
C ARG A 164 -10.07 5.54 -10.99
N ALA A 165 -9.91 6.18 -12.15
CA ALA A 165 -10.94 6.32 -13.17
C ALA A 165 -10.49 5.61 -14.46
N SER A 166 -11.44 5.13 -15.25
CA SER A 166 -11.16 4.55 -16.58
C SER A 166 -12.27 4.96 -17.54
N PHE A 167 -11.89 5.44 -18.71
CA PHE A 167 -12.81 5.91 -19.74
C PHE A 167 -12.31 5.49 -21.12
N PRO A 168 -13.21 5.33 -22.11
CA PRO A 168 -12.80 5.03 -23.48
C PRO A 168 -11.83 6.09 -23.98
N THR A 169 -10.71 5.66 -24.59
CA THR A 169 -9.77 6.56 -25.25
C THR A 169 -10.53 7.27 -26.38
N PRO A 170 -10.51 8.61 -26.45
CA PRO A 170 -11.13 9.31 -27.56
C PRO A 170 -10.56 8.78 -28.87
N ALA A 171 -11.41 8.33 -29.79
CA ALA A 171 -10.97 8.08 -31.15
C ALA A 171 -10.46 9.41 -31.72
N ASP A 172 -9.22 9.44 -32.21
CA ASP A 172 -8.67 10.64 -32.84
C ASP A 172 -9.65 11.13 -33.92
N ALA A 173 -10.27 12.28 -33.67
CA ALA A 173 -11.11 12.95 -34.65
C ALA A 173 -10.18 13.56 -35.72
N GLY A 174 -9.73 12.74 -36.68
CA GLY A 174 -8.81 13.25 -37.70
C GLY A 174 -8.15 12.24 -38.63
N ALA A 175 -8.89 11.29 -39.21
CA ALA A 175 -8.42 10.53 -40.37
C ALA A 175 -9.35 10.60 -41.59
N ASP A 176 -10.27 11.57 -41.65
CA ASP A 176 -11.14 11.83 -42.82
C ASP A 176 -11.10 13.32 -43.23
N ALA A 177 -9.90 13.90 -43.35
CA ALA A 177 -9.69 15.21 -43.99
C ALA A 177 -8.77 15.13 -45.22
N ALA A 178 -8.60 13.94 -45.81
CA ALA A 178 -7.79 13.74 -47.01
C ALA A 178 -8.53 12.83 -48.00
N GLY A 179 -9.54 13.36 -48.68
CA GLY A 179 -10.29 12.54 -49.64
C GLY A 179 -11.28 13.21 -50.57
N GLU A 180 -11.35 14.55 -50.65
CA GLU A 180 -12.20 15.20 -51.65
C GLU A 180 -11.51 16.42 -52.28
N GLN A 181 -10.41 16.16 -52.98
CA GLN A 181 -10.02 16.97 -54.15
C GLN A 181 -9.46 16.02 -55.20
N VAL A 182 -10.26 15.75 -56.24
CA VAL A 182 -9.91 15.71 -57.67
C VAL A 182 -11.07 14.99 -58.39
N ARG A 183 -11.97 15.78 -58.99
CA ARG A 183 -12.54 15.59 -60.34
C ARG A 183 -13.63 16.62 -60.62
N ALA A 184 -13.26 17.66 -61.34
CA ALA A 184 -14.11 18.34 -62.32
C ALA A 184 -13.20 18.76 -63.48
#